data_AF-A0A6I9W0V1-F1
#
_entry.id   AF-A0A6I9W0V1-F1
#
_cell.length_a   1.000
_cell.length_b   1.000
_cell.length_c   1.000
_cell.angle_alpha   90.00
_cell.angle_beta   90.00
_cell.angle_gamma   90.00
#
_symmetry.space_group_name_H-M   'P 1'
#
loop_
_entity.id
_entity.type
_entity.pdbx_description
1 polymer ?
#
loop_
_entity_poly.entity_id
_entity_poly.type
_entity_poly.pdbx_seq_one_letter_code
_entity_poly.pdbx_strand_id
1 'polypeptide(L)'
;MKMRRLRKRGERDLCYVKDVKYPTAGIIVIGNEILKAQVKDTNSYYVCNLLYKCGIKVKKISVISDDIEEISEEIKNASNEYTYVITSGGIGPTHDDVTFEGLAKAFNDKLHYHPKLIEIIKYHFGINDVSSPAFKMAQIPQKASLKFGLNTNINKPNIYPYIVMENVYVFPGSPVFFEVSFQRLYEELLSMNRKFIKDEVFIDAKEESFANALSTVVKEFPNVSFGSYPVSNCRYFKAFVTIESNNESDTKRAKQRFYELNPANIFINFDRTPHINCVAKYNNFLQTCSHRSIFEQSLEKLRQFYQNPEYISICIDGSIGSSIVIHLAHICKTQLHFDTKLQVVCFKKKEMPVDIEEFIKEMIDKYNLIVYTVENTTDSKINASISHLRTLLVGTIEKTGKDKVNLNYESLKYNHINLEIYNPLNNWTKKDVWTLASSLYLPYKLPI
;
A
#
# COMPACT_ATOMS: atom_id res chain seq x y z
N MET A 1 -21.09 -2.44 35.01
CA MET A 1 -21.97 -1.85 36.05
C MET A 1 -22.56 -0.56 35.50
N LYS A 2 -23.90 -0.46 35.51
CA LYS A 2 -24.82 0.62 35.07
C LYS A 2 -24.86 1.01 33.57
N MET A 3 -25.89 0.48 32.89
CA MET A 3 -26.46 1.03 31.67
C MET A 3 -27.13 2.39 31.95
N ARG A 4 -26.89 3.38 31.10
CA ARG A 4 -27.64 4.65 31.08
C ARG A 4 -28.34 4.78 29.72
N ARG A 5 -29.66 4.64 29.71
CA ARG A 5 -30.52 5.06 28.58
C ARG A 5 -30.75 6.56 28.70
N LEU A 6 -30.22 7.33 27.75
CA LEU A 6 -30.66 8.70 27.48
C LEU A 6 -31.30 8.71 26.08
N ARG A 7 -32.62 8.89 26.03
CA ARG A 7 -33.36 9.19 24.80
C ARG A 7 -33.70 10.69 24.80
N LYS A 8 -33.28 11.43 23.77
CA LYS A 8 -34.18 12.21 22.89
C LYS A 8 -33.45 12.99 21.77
N ARG A 9 -34.10 12.93 20.60
CA ARG A 9 -34.08 13.76 19.37
C ARG A 9 -32.91 13.63 18.38
N GLY A 10 -33.26 13.06 17.22
CA GLY A 10 -32.42 12.84 16.04
C GLY A 10 -32.00 11.37 15.96
N GLU A 11 -32.83 10.52 15.34
CA GLU A 11 -32.50 9.11 15.07
C GLU A 11 -31.31 9.05 14.09
N ARG A 12 -30.09 9.16 14.63
CA ARG A 12 -28.92 8.54 14.03
C ARG A 12 -28.98 7.08 14.43
N ASP A 13 -29.20 6.27 13.41
CA ASP A 13 -29.41 4.84 13.45
C ASP A 13 -28.10 4.13 13.82
N LEU A 14 -27.63 4.36 15.06
CA LEU A 14 -26.33 3.91 15.58
C LEU A 14 -26.26 2.38 15.55
N CYS A 15 -25.34 1.86 14.75
CA CYS A 15 -24.90 0.47 14.79
C CYS A 15 -24.59 0.04 16.23
N TYR A 16 -24.68 -1.27 16.50
CA TYR A 16 -24.24 -1.83 17.77
C TYR A 16 -22.71 -1.67 17.87
N VAL A 17 -22.27 -0.57 18.47
CA VAL A 17 -20.86 -0.29 18.71
C VAL A 17 -20.59 -0.62 20.17
N LYS A 18 -19.97 -1.77 20.42
CA LYS A 18 -19.22 -1.92 21.67
C LYS A 18 -18.12 -0.86 21.63
N ASP A 19 -18.15 0.10 22.55
CA ASP A 19 -17.12 1.15 22.65
C ASP A 19 -15.84 0.52 23.21
N VAL A 20 -15.12 -0.17 22.32
CA VAL A 20 -13.86 -0.84 22.62
C VAL A 20 -12.75 0.05 22.09
N LYS A 21 -11.79 0.38 22.97
CA LYS A 21 -10.61 1.17 22.64
C LYS A 21 -9.82 0.58 21.45
N TYR A 22 -9.78 -0.75 21.37
CA TYR A 22 -9.00 -1.52 20.41
C TYR A 22 -9.89 -2.57 19.71
N PRO A 23 -10.67 -2.16 18.70
CA PRO A 23 -11.61 -3.05 18.04
C PRO A 23 -10.91 -4.15 17.23
N THR A 24 -11.50 -5.34 17.28
CA THR A 24 -11.11 -6.51 16.48
C THR A 24 -12.24 -6.94 15.56
N ALA A 25 -11.90 -7.64 14.48
CA ALA A 25 -12.89 -8.23 13.58
C ALA A 25 -12.63 -9.71 13.31
N GLY A 26 -13.71 -10.48 13.20
CA GLY A 26 -13.74 -11.80 12.56
C GLY A 26 -14.50 -11.72 11.24
N ILE A 27 -14.03 -12.43 10.23
CA ILE A 27 -14.68 -12.54 8.92
C ILE A 27 -15.12 -13.98 8.71
N ILE A 28 -16.38 -14.19 8.32
CA ILE A 28 -16.96 -15.51 8.02
C ILE A 28 -17.43 -15.50 6.57
N VAL A 29 -16.75 -16.27 5.72
CA VAL A 29 -17.14 -16.48 4.32
C VAL A 29 -17.97 -17.75 4.26
N ILE A 30 -19.18 -17.64 3.72
CA ILE A 30 -20.17 -18.71 3.66
C ILE A 30 -20.39 -19.04 2.19
N GLY A 31 -20.01 -20.25 1.78
CA GLY A 31 -20.15 -20.67 0.39
C GLY A 31 -19.31 -21.90 0.06
N ASN A 32 -19.99 -22.98 -0.32
CA ASN A 32 -19.36 -24.23 -0.74
C ASN A 32 -18.47 -24.08 -1.98
N GLU A 33 -18.77 -23.12 -2.86
CA GLU A 33 -17.98 -22.79 -4.05
C GLU A 33 -16.59 -22.22 -3.70
N ILE A 34 -16.47 -21.54 -2.55
CA ILE A 34 -15.19 -21.06 -2.03
C ILE A 34 -14.38 -22.24 -1.49
N LEU A 35 -15.02 -23.12 -0.70
CA LEU A 35 -14.39 -24.35 -0.19
C LEU A 35 -13.92 -25.28 -1.31
N LYS A 36 -14.65 -25.34 -2.42
CA LYS A 36 -14.29 -26.11 -3.63
C LYS A 36 -13.31 -25.38 -4.54
N ALA A 37 -12.86 -24.18 -4.18
CA ALA A 37 -12.01 -23.31 -4.98
C ALA A 37 -12.54 -23.03 -6.40
N GLN A 38 -13.86 -23.09 -6.60
CA GLN A 38 -14.50 -22.72 -7.87
C GLN A 38 -14.54 -21.20 -8.05
N VAL A 39 -14.67 -20.48 -6.94
CA VAL A 39 -14.62 -19.03 -6.89
C VAL A 39 -13.51 -18.62 -5.93
N LYS A 40 -12.68 -17.66 -6.34
CA LYS A 40 -11.67 -17.08 -5.47
C LYS A 40 -12.33 -16.07 -4.54
N ASP A 41 -12.10 -16.21 -3.24
CA ASP A 41 -12.54 -15.20 -2.27
C ASP A 41 -11.76 -13.89 -2.43
N THR A 42 -12.45 -12.87 -2.94
CA THR A 42 -11.95 -11.49 -3.03
C THR A 42 -12.51 -10.60 -1.93
N ASN A 43 -13.62 -11.01 -1.29
CA ASN A 43 -14.34 -10.18 -0.32
C ASN A 43 -13.55 -10.07 0.98
N SER A 44 -12.94 -11.15 1.46
CA SER A 44 -12.08 -11.11 2.65
C SER A 44 -10.88 -10.19 2.45
N TYR A 45 -10.25 -10.22 1.27
CA TYR A 45 -9.14 -9.32 0.96
C TYR A 45 -9.60 -7.85 1.00
N TYR A 46 -10.72 -7.56 0.34
CA TYR A 46 -11.31 -6.22 0.30
C TYR A 46 -11.61 -5.69 1.71
N VAL A 47 -12.30 -6.47 2.53
CA VAL A 47 -12.67 -6.09 3.91
C VAL A 47 -11.44 -5.92 4.79
N CYS A 48 -10.46 -6.82 4.72
CA CYS A 48 -9.23 -6.71 5.49
C CYS A 48 -8.52 -5.37 5.24
N ASN A 49 -8.39 -4.99 3.97
CA ASN A 49 -7.74 -3.73 3.59
C ASN A 49 -8.49 -2.52 4.14
N LEU A 50 -9.82 -2.50 4.05
CA LEU A 50 -10.62 -1.37 4.52
C LEU A 50 -10.68 -1.28 6.06
N LEU A 51 -10.86 -2.40 6.75
CA LEU A 51 -10.86 -2.43 8.21
C LEU A 51 -9.50 -2.03 8.79
N TYR A 52 -8.39 -2.42 8.14
CA TYR A 52 -7.06 -1.99 8.54
C TYR A 52 -6.90 -0.46 8.47
N LYS A 53 -7.43 0.18 7.40
CA LYS A 53 -7.46 1.65 7.29
C LYS A 53 -8.29 2.32 8.39
N CYS A 54 -9.30 1.62 8.92
CA CYS A 54 -10.10 2.06 10.06
C CYS A 54 -9.47 1.71 11.42
N GLY A 55 -8.22 1.22 11.48
CA GLY A 55 -7.56 0.84 12.72
C GLY A 55 -8.17 -0.37 13.42
N ILE A 56 -8.86 -1.24 12.68
CA ILE A 56 -9.50 -2.46 13.19
C ILE A 56 -8.66 -3.67 12.81
N LYS A 57 -8.26 -4.46 13.81
CA LYS A 57 -7.43 -5.65 13.59
C LYS A 57 -8.30 -6.85 13.26
N VAL A 58 -8.23 -7.34 12.02
CA VAL A 58 -8.82 -8.64 11.67
C VAL A 58 -8.01 -9.75 12.36
N LYS A 59 -8.68 -10.63 13.09
CA LYS A 59 -8.08 -11.68 13.93
C LYS A 59 -8.24 -13.08 13.35
N LYS A 60 -9.36 -13.34 12.68
CA LYS A 60 -9.69 -14.62 12.07
C LYS A 60 -10.49 -14.39 10.80
N ILE A 61 -10.20 -15.20 9.79
CA ILE A 61 -11.05 -15.39 8.61
C ILE A 61 -11.37 -16.88 8.59
N SER A 62 -12.65 -17.22 8.58
CA SER A 62 -13.13 -18.59 8.40
C SER A 62 -13.90 -18.69 7.09
N VAL A 63 -13.76 -19.83 6.42
CA VAL A 63 -14.58 -20.20 5.26
C VAL A 63 -15.33 -21.46 5.66
N ILE A 64 -16.65 -21.44 5.59
CA ILE A 64 -17.53 -22.50 6.09
C ILE A 64 -18.56 -22.91 5.03
N SER A 65 -19.15 -24.09 5.20
CA SER A 65 -20.15 -24.61 4.28
C SER A 65 -21.50 -23.92 4.44
N ASP A 66 -22.37 -24.06 3.43
CA ASP A 66 -23.76 -23.59 3.45
C ASP A 66 -24.66 -24.48 4.34
N ASP A 67 -24.32 -24.58 5.63
CA ASP A 67 -25.04 -25.38 6.62
C ASP A 67 -25.48 -24.50 7.81
N ILE A 68 -26.73 -24.67 8.24
CA ILE A 68 -27.35 -23.84 9.28
C ILE A 68 -26.64 -24.01 10.64
N GLU A 69 -26.23 -25.23 11.00
CA GLU A 69 -25.55 -25.48 12.28
C GLU A 69 -24.16 -24.88 12.27
N GLU A 70 -23.40 -25.12 11.19
CA GLU A 70 -22.03 -24.63 11.04
C GLU A 70 -21.99 -23.10 11.06
N ILE A 71 -22.89 -22.45 10.31
CA ILE A 71 -23.03 -20.98 10.30
C ILE A 71 -23.42 -20.47 11.69
N SER A 72 -24.39 -21.11 12.34
CA SER A 72 -24.85 -20.70 13.67
C SER A 72 -23.73 -20.78 14.71
N GLU A 73 -22.97 -21.88 14.72
CA GLU A 73 -21.88 -22.08 15.67
C GLU A 73 -20.74 -21.07 15.44
N GLU A 74 -20.29 -20.89 14.19
CA GLU A 74 -19.20 -19.97 13.89
C GLU A 74 -19.59 -18.52 14.16
N ILE A 75 -20.83 -18.10 13.82
CA ILE A 75 -21.34 -16.76 14.16
C ILE A 75 -21.34 -16.55 15.67
N LYS A 76 -21.84 -17.52 16.44
CA LYS A 76 -21.90 -17.42 17.90
C LYS A 76 -20.51 -17.32 18.52
N ASN A 77 -19.56 -18.15 18.06
CA ASN A 77 -18.18 -18.13 18.52
C ASN A 77 -17.50 -16.79 18.20
N ALA A 78 -17.58 -16.35 16.94
CA ALA A 78 -16.99 -15.09 16.49
C ALA A 78 -17.61 -13.86 17.18
N SER A 79 -18.92 -13.86 17.42
CA SER A 79 -19.64 -12.76 18.09
C SER A 79 -19.18 -12.56 19.54
N ASN A 80 -18.84 -13.66 20.22
CA ASN A 80 -18.30 -13.64 21.58
C ASN A 80 -16.83 -13.17 21.63
N GLU A 81 -16.03 -13.51 20.61
CA GLU A 81 -14.58 -13.26 20.61
C GLU A 81 -14.20 -11.87 20.03
N TYR A 82 -14.93 -11.39 19.03
CA TYR A 82 -14.55 -10.20 18.26
C TYR A 82 -15.48 -9.00 18.47
N THR A 83 -14.95 -7.79 18.20
CA THR A 83 -15.76 -6.57 18.30
C THR A 83 -16.77 -6.48 17.16
N TYR A 84 -16.35 -6.85 15.95
CA TYR A 84 -17.17 -6.91 14.74
C TYR A 84 -17.10 -8.30 14.13
N VAL A 85 -18.22 -8.83 13.66
CA VAL A 85 -18.27 -10.03 12.84
C VAL A 85 -18.84 -9.65 11.49
N ILE A 86 -18.09 -9.90 10.42
CA ILE A 86 -18.51 -9.59 9.06
C ILE A 86 -18.75 -10.93 8.36
N THR A 87 -19.95 -11.14 7.81
CA THR A 87 -20.21 -12.32 6.98
C THR A 87 -20.36 -11.96 5.51
N SER A 88 -20.06 -12.91 4.63
CA SER A 88 -20.21 -12.78 3.19
C SER A 88 -20.77 -14.08 2.62
N GLY A 89 -21.93 -14.02 1.97
CA GLY A 89 -22.52 -15.16 1.25
C GLY A 89 -23.76 -15.77 1.90
N GLY A 90 -24.42 -16.67 1.18
CA GLY A 90 -25.58 -17.44 1.64
C GLY A 90 -26.86 -16.64 1.93
N ILE A 91 -27.12 -15.52 1.24
CA ILE A 91 -28.33 -14.68 1.46
C ILE A 91 -29.21 -14.48 0.21
N GLY A 92 -28.94 -15.21 -0.87
CA GLY A 92 -29.76 -15.22 -2.07
C GLY A 92 -31.05 -16.03 -1.95
N PRO A 93 -31.71 -16.33 -3.08
CA PRO A 93 -32.98 -17.02 -3.10
C PRO A 93 -32.88 -18.55 -3.17
N THR A 94 -31.68 -19.13 -3.31
CA THR A 94 -31.54 -20.59 -3.52
C THR A 94 -31.63 -21.36 -2.20
N HIS A 95 -31.74 -22.67 -2.29
CA HIS A 95 -32.00 -23.54 -1.13
C HIS A 95 -30.82 -23.57 -0.15
N ASP A 96 -29.61 -23.45 -0.67
CA ASP A 96 -28.32 -23.35 0.03
C ASP A 96 -28.06 -21.96 0.63
N ASP A 97 -28.78 -20.91 0.23
CA ASP A 97 -28.64 -19.59 0.86
C ASP A 97 -29.26 -19.55 2.28
N VAL A 98 -28.54 -20.02 3.31
CA VAL A 98 -29.08 -20.24 4.67
C VAL A 98 -28.45 -19.39 5.77
N THR A 99 -27.76 -18.30 5.41
CA THR A 99 -27.05 -17.43 6.36
C THR A 99 -28.00 -16.74 7.34
N PHE A 100 -29.20 -16.33 6.92
CA PHE A 100 -30.17 -15.69 7.82
C PHE A 100 -30.76 -16.68 8.83
N GLU A 101 -31.00 -17.92 8.41
CA GLU A 101 -31.42 -19.04 9.26
C GLU A 101 -30.35 -19.34 10.31
N GLY A 102 -29.09 -19.47 9.89
CA GLY A 102 -27.95 -19.65 10.79
C GLY A 102 -27.78 -18.50 11.78
N LEU A 103 -27.92 -17.25 11.32
CA LEU A 103 -27.88 -16.06 12.18
C LEU A 103 -29.02 -16.05 13.21
N ALA A 104 -30.25 -16.34 12.79
CA ALA A 104 -31.40 -16.42 13.68
C ALA A 104 -31.17 -17.49 14.76
N LYS A 105 -30.66 -18.65 14.35
CA LYS A 105 -30.35 -19.76 15.26
C LYS A 105 -29.25 -19.39 16.27
N ALA A 106 -28.18 -18.73 15.83
CA ALA A 106 -27.06 -18.31 16.69
C ALA A 106 -27.52 -17.47 17.90
N PHE A 107 -28.55 -16.65 17.70
CA PHE A 107 -29.09 -15.73 18.70
C PHE A 107 -30.49 -16.10 19.22
N ASN A 108 -30.92 -17.34 18.98
CA ASN A 108 -32.24 -17.85 19.40
C ASN A 108 -33.39 -16.89 19.03
N ASP A 109 -33.41 -16.49 17.76
CA ASP A 109 -34.39 -15.59 17.15
C ASP A 109 -35.21 -16.32 16.07
N LYS A 110 -36.23 -15.66 15.55
CA LYS A 110 -37.07 -16.19 14.46
C LYS A 110 -36.96 -15.32 13.22
N LEU A 111 -37.09 -15.94 12.05
CA LEU A 111 -37.21 -15.22 10.80
C LEU A 111 -38.62 -14.61 10.67
N HIS A 112 -38.68 -13.45 10.02
CA HIS A 112 -39.91 -12.81 9.61
C HIS A 112 -39.71 -12.12 8.27
N TYR A 113 -40.79 -11.96 7.52
CA TYR A 113 -40.75 -11.15 6.31
C TYR A 113 -40.64 -9.66 6.66
N HIS A 114 -39.52 -9.04 6.30
CA HIS A 114 -39.34 -7.61 6.50
C HIS A 114 -40.09 -6.83 5.42
N PRO A 115 -41.06 -5.94 5.78
CA PRO A 115 -41.91 -5.26 4.81
C PRO A 115 -41.13 -4.49 3.73
N LYS A 116 -40.01 -3.85 4.13
CA LYS A 116 -39.18 -3.10 3.18
C LYS A 116 -38.47 -3.98 2.16
N LEU A 117 -38.06 -5.19 2.54
CA LEU A 117 -37.40 -6.12 1.63
C LEU A 117 -38.43 -6.70 0.65
N ILE A 118 -39.66 -6.96 1.09
CA ILE A 118 -40.77 -7.31 0.20
C ILE A 118 -40.96 -6.24 -0.88
N GLU A 119 -41.02 -4.96 -0.51
CA GLU A 119 -41.15 -3.85 -1.47
C GLU A 119 -40.00 -3.84 -2.49
N ILE A 120 -38.76 -3.99 -2.02
CA ILE A 120 -37.57 -3.99 -2.87
C ILE A 120 -37.62 -5.17 -3.85
N ILE A 121 -37.97 -6.37 -3.39
CA ILE A 121 -38.07 -7.57 -4.23
C ILE A 121 -39.17 -7.40 -5.28
N LYS A 122 -40.36 -6.93 -4.89
CA LYS A 122 -41.47 -6.67 -5.82
C LYS A 122 -41.07 -5.69 -6.92
N TYR A 123 -40.42 -4.60 -6.53
CA TYR A 123 -40.00 -3.55 -7.46
C TYR A 123 -38.87 -4.01 -8.38
N HIS A 124 -37.81 -4.64 -7.83
CA HIS A 124 -36.60 -4.94 -8.58
C HIS A 124 -36.74 -6.17 -9.48
N PHE A 125 -37.45 -7.21 -9.01
CA PHE A 125 -37.66 -8.43 -9.79
C PHE A 125 -38.98 -8.42 -10.58
N GLY A 126 -39.86 -7.43 -10.35
CA GLY A 126 -41.17 -7.36 -11.02
C GLY A 126 -42.13 -8.49 -10.59
N ILE A 127 -41.91 -9.09 -9.42
CA ILE A 127 -42.64 -10.27 -8.95
C ILE A 127 -43.69 -9.85 -7.91
N ASN A 128 -44.97 -10.13 -8.18
CA ASN A 128 -46.05 -9.88 -7.21
C ASN A 128 -46.47 -11.13 -6.43
N ASP A 129 -46.13 -12.31 -6.94
CA ASP A 129 -46.46 -13.59 -6.32
C ASP A 129 -45.48 -13.91 -5.18
N VAL A 130 -46.01 -13.87 -3.96
CA VAL A 130 -45.25 -14.13 -2.71
C VAL A 130 -44.76 -15.57 -2.57
N SER A 131 -45.25 -16.50 -3.41
CA SER A 131 -44.75 -17.88 -3.46
C SER A 131 -43.40 -18.03 -4.16
N SER A 132 -42.94 -16.96 -4.84
CA SER A 132 -41.64 -16.98 -5.51
C SER A 132 -40.48 -17.16 -4.52
N PRO A 133 -39.47 -18.00 -4.86
CA PRO A 133 -38.25 -18.17 -4.05
C PRO A 133 -37.53 -16.85 -3.75
N ALA A 134 -37.71 -15.82 -4.58
CA ALA A 134 -37.12 -14.49 -4.36
C ALA A 134 -37.50 -13.91 -2.98
N PHE A 135 -38.69 -14.18 -2.46
CA PHE A 135 -39.15 -13.68 -1.17
C PHE A 135 -38.41 -14.31 0.03
N LYS A 136 -37.65 -15.39 -0.16
CA LYS A 136 -36.73 -15.92 0.87
C LYS A 136 -35.75 -14.83 1.34
N MET A 137 -35.24 -14.01 0.43
CA MET A 137 -34.33 -12.90 0.76
C MET A 137 -34.95 -11.82 1.65
N ALA A 138 -36.28 -11.78 1.79
CA ALA A 138 -36.97 -10.89 2.72
C ALA A 138 -37.15 -11.48 4.13
N GLN A 139 -36.83 -12.77 4.34
CA GLN A 139 -36.94 -13.44 5.62
C GLN A 139 -35.67 -13.21 6.44
N ILE A 140 -35.69 -12.22 7.33
CA ILE A 140 -34.55 -11.87 8.19
C ILE A 140 -34.89 -12.07 9.67
N PRO A 141 -33.90 -12.22 10.57
CA PRO A 141 -34.16 -12.31 12.01
C PRO A 141 -34.94 -11.11 12.53
N GLN A 142 -35.89 -11.33 13.44
CA GLN A 142 -36.76 -10.28 13.98
C GLN A 142 -36.02 -9.11 14.63
N LYS A 143 -34.88 -9.38 15.28
CA LYS A 143 -34.08 -8.35 15.95
C LYS A 143 -33.05 -7.71 15.02
N ALA A 144 -32.91 -8.18 13.78
CA ALA A 144 -31.97 -7.60 12.85
C ALA A 144 -32.44 -6.23 12.36
N SER A 145 -31.51 -5.29 12.26
CA SER A 145 -31.73 -3.97 11.68
C SER A 145 -31.32 -3.98 10.21
N LEU A 146 -32.17 -3.43 9.36
CA LEU A 146 -31.90 -3.29 7.93
C LEU A 146 -31.13 -1.98 7.67
N LYS A 147 -29.97 -2.07 7.04
CA LYS A 147 -29.10 -0.93 6.72
C LYS A 147 -28.88 -0.85 5.22
N PHE A 148 -28.72 0.37 4.71
CA PHE A 148 -28.57 0.62 3.28
C PHE A 148 -27.24 1.31 3.00
N GLY A 149 -26.56 0.87 1.92
CA GLY A 149 -25.38 1.55 1.38
C GLY A 149 -25.70 2.97 0.90
N LEU A 150 -24.68 3.79 0.63
CA LEU A 150 -24.82 5.03 -0.12
C LEU A 150 -24.29 4.83 -1.54
N ASN A 151 -25.04 5.27 -2.55
CA ASN A 151 -24.51 5.39 -3.90
C ASN A 151 -23.81 6.75 -4.03
N THR A 152 -22.49 6.75 -3.88
CA THR A 152 -21.64 7.96 -3.90
C THR A 152 -21.70 8.74 -5.22
N ASN A 153 -22.09 8.10 -6.33
CA ASN A 153 -22.20 8.75 -7.64
C ASN A 153 -23.53 9.50 -7.84
N ILE A 154 -24.60 9.13 -7.11
CA ILE A 154 -25.97 9.64 -7.37
C ILE A 154 -26.59 10.25 -6.08
N ASN A 155 -25.88 10.22 -4.95
CA ASN A 155 -26.37 10.72 -3.65
C ASN A 155 -27.73 10.13 -3.25
N LYS A 156 -28.01 8.89 -3.68
CA LYS A 156 -29.21 8.12 -3.35
C LYS A 156 -28.85 6.87 -2.54
N PRO A 157 -29.73 6.39 -1.64
CA PRO A 157 -29.53 5.13 -0.93
C PRO A 157 -29.34 3.98 -1.94
N ASN A 158 -28.37 3.12 -1.68
CA ASN A 158 -28.24 1.87 -2.43
C ASN A 158 -29.47 1.00 -2.15
N ILE A 159 -30.00 0.35 -3.18
CA ILE A 159 -31.13 -0.58 -3.09
C ILE A 159 -30.73 -1.94 -2.52
N TYR A 160 -29.44 -2.23 -2.40
CA TYR A 160 -28.91 -3.45 -1.79
C TYR A 160 -28.58 -3.19 -0.32
N PRO A 161 -29.39 -3.71 0.62
CA PRO A 161 -29.12 -3.57 2.04
C PRO A 161 -28.16 -4.65 2.54
N TYR A 162 -27.61 -4.40 3.72
CA TYR A 162 -27.06 -5.42 4.61
C TYR A 162 -27.87 -5.40 5.91
N ILE A 163 -27.82 -6.48 6.69
CA ILE A 163 -28.45 -6.51 8.00
C ILE A 163 -27.42 -6.53 9.12
N VAL A 164 -27.80 -5.97 10.26
CA VAL A 164 -26.99 -6.00 11.48
C VAL A 164 -27.82 -6.56 12.63
N MET A 165 -27.27 -7.58 13.29
CA MET A 165 -27.85 -8.18 14.49
C MET A 165 -26.75 -8.36 15.53
N GLU A 166 -26.93 -7.78 16.72
CA GLU A 166 -25.84 -7.63 17.69
C GLU A 166 -24.60 -7.00 17.02
N ASN A 167 -23.42 -7.61 17.15
CA ASN A 167 -22.19 -7.19 16.48
C ASN A 167 -21.90 -7.90 15.14
N VAL A 168 -22.90 -8.58 14.55
CA VAL A 168 -22.78 -9.35 13.31
C VAL A 168 -23.41 -8.57 12.15
N TYR A 169 -22.62 -8.35 11.10
CA TYR A 169 -22.96 -7.61 9.90
C TYR A 169 -22.97 -8.60 8.73
N VAL A 170 -24.13 -8.78 8.11
CA VAL A 170 -24.33 -9.82 7.09
C VAL A 170 -24.47 -9.20 5.71
N PHE A 171 -23.58 -9.60 4.80
CA PHE A 171 -23.47 -9.06 3.44
C PHE A 171 -23.66 -10.15 2.35
N PRO A 172 -24.06 -9.75 1.12
CA PRO A 172 -24.16 -10.66 -0.02
C PRO A 172 -22.82 -11.25 -0.44
N GLY A 173 -22.82 -12.46 -1.02
CA GLY A 173 -21.59 -13.12 -1.48
C GLY A 173 -21.00 -12.53 -2.76
N SER A 174 -21.84 -12.00 -3.66
CA SER A 174 -21.37 -11.37 -4.90
C SER A 174 -20.47 -10.17 -4.59
N PRO A 175 -19.21 -10.11 -5.09
CA PRO A 175 -18.29 -9.02 -4.80
C PRO A 175 -18.86 -7.64 -5.15
N VAL A 176 -19.57 -7.52 -6.27
CA VAL A 176 -20.19 -6.27 -6.70
C VAL A 176 -21.19 -5.76 -5.66
N PHE A 177 -22.07 -6.63 -5.15
CA PHE A 177 -23.06 -6.22 -4.14
C PHE A 177 -22.44 -6.07 -2.75
N PHE A 178 -21.44 -6.89 -2.43
CA PHE A 178 -20.71 -6.83 -1.17
C PHE A 178 -20.03 -5.46 -1.04
N GLU A 179 -19.20 -5.08 -2.02
CA GLU A 179 -18.42 -3.85 -1.98
C GLU A 179 -19.30 -2.61 -1.86
N VAL A 180 -20.37 -2.52 -2.66
CA VAL A 180 -21.28 -1.35 -2.62
C VAL A 180 -22.03 -1.28 -1.29
N SER A 181 -22.42 -2.41 -0.70
CA SER A 181 -23.12 -2.43 0.59
C SER A 181 -22.17 -2.10 1.75
N PHE A 182 -20.93 -2.60 1.68
CA PHE A 182 -19.91 -2.41 2.71
C PHE A 182 -19.43 -0.97 2.84
N GLN A 183 -19.45 -0.18 1.75
CA GLN A 183 -18.99 1.22 1.76
C GLN A 183 -19.63 2.07 2.87
N ARG A 184 -20.92 1.86 3.18
CA ARG A 184 -21.57 2.61 4.26
C ARG A 184 -20.98 2.30 5.63
N LEU A 185 -20.77 1.01 5.92
CA LEU A 185 -20.10 0.60 7.16
C LEU A 185 -18.68 1.14 7.20
N TYR A 186 -17.96 1.09 6.07
CA TYR A 186 -16.61 1.63 5.97
C TYR A 186 -16.57 3.14 6.31
N GLU A 187 -17.45 3.96 5.75
CA GLU A 187 -17.53 5.40 6.06
C GLU A 187 -17.83 5.65 7.53
N GLU A 188 -18.76 4.90 8.12
CA GLU A 188 -19.09 4.99 9.55
C GLU A 188 -17.88 4.66 10.42
N LEU A 189 -17.15 3.59 10.11
CA LEU A 189 -15.96 3.18 10.84
C LEU A 189 -14.80 4.15 10.64
N LEU A 190 -14.64 4.70 9.43
CA LEU A 190 -13.62 5.69 9.10
C LEU A 190 -13.85 7.00 9.87
N SER A 191 -15.12 7.40 10.08
CA SER A 191 -15.47 8.58 10.86
C SER A 191 -15.02 8.53 12.33
N MET A 192 -14.72 7.33 12.84
CA MET A 192 -14.16 7.16 14.19
C MET A 192 -12.68 7.58 14.28
N ASN A 193 -12.02 7.89 13.15
CA ASN A 193 -10.65 8.38 13.03
C ASN A 193 -9.61 7.53 13.79
N ARG A 194 -9.82 6.21 13.79
CA ARG A 194 -8.89 5.22 14.32
C ARG A 194 -7.91 4.82 13.24
N LYS A 195 -6.64 4.69 13.59
CA LYS A 195 -5.59 4.26 12.67
C LYS A 195 -4.52 3.45 13.40
N PHE A 196 -3.89 2.53 12.69
CA PHE A 196 -2.66 1.93 13.17
C PHE A 196 -1.52 2.95 13.09
N ILE A 197 -0.73 3.01 14.14
CA ILE A 197 0.55 3.70 14.22
C ILE A 197 1.62 2.67 13.92
N LYS A 198 2.21 2.80 12.73
CA LYS A 198 3.32 1.97 12.27
C LYS A 198 4.61 2.78 12.31
N ASP A 199 5.64 2.16 12.87
CA ASP A 199 7.01 2.63 12.91
C ASP A 199 7.92 1.58 12.28
N GLU A 200 9.09 2.01 11.81
CA GLU A 200 10.11 1.13 11.26
C GLU A 200 11.47 1.42 11.89
N VAL A 201 12.27 0.36 12.03
CA VAL A 201 13.65 0.39 12.53
C VAL A 201 14.51 -0.36 11.54
N PHE A 202 15.53 0.31 10.99
CA PHE A 202 16.47 -0.30 10.04
C PHE A 202 17.75 -0.71 10.76
N ILE A 203 18.26 -1.90 10.43
CA ILE A 203 19.28 -2.59 11.20
C ILE A 203 20.37 -3.13 10.27
N ASP A 204 21.62 -2.70 10.45
CA ASP A 204 22.80 -3.22 9.77
C ASP A 204 23.42 -4.43 10.51
N ALA A 205 22.58 -5.38 10.88
CA ALA A 205 22.97 -6.64 11.51
C ALA A 205 22.07 -7.78 11.02
N LYS A 206 22.57 -9.00 11.11
CA LYS A 206 21.78 -10.18 10.74
C LYS A 206 20.67 -10.43 11.75
N GLU A 207 19.58 -11.03 11.32
CA GLU A 207 18.39 -11.21 12.15
C GLU A 207 18.67 -12.00 13.44
N GLU A 208 19.53 -13.01 13.36
CA GLU A 208 19.96 -13.80 14.51
C GLU A 208 20.58 -12.97 15.65
N SER A 209 21.17 -11.80 15.36
CA SER A 209 21.83 -10.98 16.39
C SER A 209 20.85 -10.20 17.26
N PHE A 210 19.62 -9.95 16.80
CA PHE A 210 18.61 -9.16 17.52
C PHE A 210 17.31 -9.94 17.78
N ALA A 211 17.20 -11.19 17.32
CA ALA A 211 16.01 -12.03 17.50
C ALA A 211 15.61 -12.23 18.97
N ASN A 212 16.57 -12.35 19.89
CA ASN A 212 16.31 -12.47 21.33
C ASN A 212 15.70 -11.19 21.91
N ALA A 213 16.22 -10.03 21.52
CA ALA A 213 15.67 -8.74 21.90
C ALA A 213 14.24 -8.60 21.37
N LEU A 214 14.00 -8.95 20.10
CA LEU A 214 12.67 -8.92 19.50
C LEU A 214 11.68 -9.82 20.27
N SER A 215 12.09 -11.06 20.58
CA SER A 215 11.29 -12.01 21.36
C SER A 215 10.94 -11.49 22.76
N THR A 216 11.83 -10.70 23.35
CA THR A 216 11.62 -10.07 24.66
C THR A 216 10.58 -8.97 24.56
N VAL A 217 10.74 -8.04 23.60
CA VAL A 217 9.80 -6.92 23.44
C VAL A 217 8.41 -7.41 23.03
N VAL A 218 8.30 -8.44 22.19
CA VAL A 218 7.00 -9.04 21.82
C VAL A 218 6.24 -9.54 23.07
N LYS A 219 6.94 -10.12 24.05
CA LYS A 219 6.34 -10.57 25.32
C LYS A 219 5.98 -9.40 26.23
N GLU A 220 6.82 -8.38 26.30
CA GLU A 220 6.59 -7.17 27.12
C GLU A 220 5.44 -6.30 26.57
N PHE A 221 5.19 -6.33 25.26
CA PHE A 221 4.21 -5.49 24.56
C PHE A 221 3.20 -6.32 23.74
N PRO A 222 2.28 -7.07 24.36
CA PRO A 222 1.37 -7.99 23.66
C PRO A 222 0.36 -7.30 22.72
N ASN A 223 0.16 -5.99 22.87
CA ASN A 223 -0.71 -5.18 22.01
C ASN A 223 0.03 -4.57 20.80
N VAL A 224 1.35 -4.73 20.73
CA VAL A 224 2.18 -4.24 19.63
C VAL A 224 2.56 -5.41 18.75
N SER A 225 2.29 -5.26 17.45
CA SER A 225 2.69 -6.22 16.43
C SER A 225 4.11 -5.90 15.97
N PHE A 226 4.95 -6.91 15.91
CA PHE A 226 6.29 -6.81 15.35
C PHE A 226 6.39 -7.67 14.10
N GLY A 227 7.07 -7.15 13.09
CA GLY A 227 7.48 -7.91 11.91
C GLY A 227 8.97 -7.73 11.71
N SER A 228 9.69 -8.79 11.39
CA SER A 228 11.10 -8.72 11.04
C SER A 228 11.30 -9.20 9.60
N TYR A 229 12.08 -8.45 8.85
CA TYR A 229 12.25 -8.65 7.42
C TYR A 229 13.73 -8.56 7.06
N PRO A 230 14.40 -9.70 6.78
CA PRO A 230 15.75 -9.68 6.24
C PRO A 230 15.72 -9.11 4.81
N VAL A 231 16.76 -8.35 4.46
CA VAL A 231 16.88 -7.71 3.15
C VAL A 231 18.21 -8.08 2.54
N SER A 232 18.13 -8.78 1.41
CA SER A 232 19.27 -9.05 0.54
C SER A 232 19.57 -7.83 -0.32
N ASN A 233 20.83 -7.62 -0.69
CA ASN A 233 21.27 -6.62 -1.67
C ASN A 233 20.95 -5.15 -1.33
N CYS A 234 20.80 -4.81 -0.04
CA CYS A 234 20.79 -3.42 0.43
C CYS A 234 22.12 -3.07 1.10
N ARG A 235 22.69 -1.90 0.75
CA ARG A 235 23.97 -1.44 1.30
C ARG A 235 23.84 -0.71 2.64
N TYR A 236 22.63 -0.26 2.96
CA TYR A 236 22.40 0.57 4.14
C TYR A 236 22.03 -0.24 5.37
N PHE A 237 21.31 -1.34 5.20
CA PHE A 237 20.85 -2.19 6.30
C PHE A 237 20.69 -3.62 5.80
N LYS A 238 20.69 -4.57 6.72
CA LYS A 238 20.53 -6.02 6.46
C LYS A 238 19.16 -6.54 6.83
N ALA A 239 18.44 -5.84 7.70
CA ALA A 239 17.06 -6.13 8.06
C ALA A 239 16.33 -4.85 8.47
N PHE A 240 15.00 -4.90 8.45
CA PHE A 240 14.20 -3.89 9.15
C PHE A 240 13.09 -4.56 9.98
N VAL A 241 12.72 -3.88 11.06
CA VAL A 241 11.64 -4.30 11.95
C VAL A 241 10.51 -3.30 11.84
N THR A 242 9.29 -3.78 11.62
CA THR A 242 8.07 -2.98 11.71
C THR A 242 7.49 -3.11 13.11
N ILE A 243 7.07 -1.98 13.70
CA ILE A 243 6.47 -1.91 15.03
C ILE A 243 5.13 -1.22 14.86
N GLU A 244 4.04 -1.93 15.13
CA GLU A 244 2.70 -1.44 14.82
C GLU A 244 1.74 -1.65 15.98
N SER A 245 0.97 -0.63 16.33
CA SER A 245 -0.16 -0.78 17.24
C SER A 245 -1.21 0.30 16.98
N ASN A 246 -2.33 0.24 17.70
CA ASN A 246 -3.36 1.28 17.71
C ASN A 246 -3.14 2.33 18.81
N ASN A 247 -1.96 2.33 19.45
CA ASN A 247 -1.59 3.29 20.49
C ASN A 247 -0.17 3.82 20.24
N GLU A 248 -0.07 5.10 19.91
CA GLU A 248 1.21 5.76 19.63
C GLU A 248 2.20 5.64 20.80
N SER A 249 1.73 5.71 22.05
CA SER A 249 2.58 5.56 23.23
C SER A 249 3.14 4.14 23.36
N ASP A 250 2.33 3.12 23.06
CA ASP A 250 2.77 1.74 23.12
C ASP A 250 3.79 1.45 22.01
N THR A 251 3.52 1.91 20.78
CA THR A 251 4.47 1.81 19.66
C THR A 251 5.81 2.49 20.00
N LYS A 252 5.79 3.70 20.55
CA LYS A 252 7.00 4.44 20.93
C LYS A 252 7.79 3.75 22.05
N ARG A 253 7.12 3.28 23.11
CA ARG A 253 7.76 2.56 24.22
C ARG A 253 8.35 1.23 23.77
N ALA A 254 7.62 0.47 22.95
CA ALA A 254 8.10 -0.76 22.33
C ALA A 254 9.36 -0.52 21.48
N LYS A 255 9.35 0.50 20.64
CA LYS A 255 10.50 0.89 19.81
C LYS A 255 11.70 1.27 20.67
N GLN A 256 11.49 2.10 21.69
CA GLN A 256 12.54 2.51 22.62
C GLN A 256 13.13 1.31 23.36
N ARG A 257 12.29 0.40 23.83
CA ARG A 257 12.73 -0.83 24.49
C ARG A 257 13.55 -1.72 23.56
N PHE A 258 13.14 -1.83 22.30
CA PHE A 258 13.90 -2.57 21.29
C PHE A 258 15.28 -1.94 21.03
N TYR A 259 15.40 -0.61 21.07
CA TYR A 259 16.70 0.07 21.04
C TYR A 259 17.56 -0.26 22.26
N GLU A 260 17.00 -0.24 23.48
CA GLU A 260 17.73 -0.50 24.73
C GLU A 260 18.30 -1.92 24.81
N LEU A 261 17.63 -2.90 24.22
CA LEU A 261 18.03 -4.31 24.24
C LEU A 261 19.08 -4.67 23.19
N ASN A 262 19.49 -3.72 22.34
CA ASN A 262 20.40 -3.96 21.23
C ASN A 262 21.55 -2.93 21.21
N PRO A 263 22.71 -3.29 20.65
CA PRO A 263 23.81 -2.34 20.50
C PRO A 263 23.43 -1.15 19.62
N ALA A 264 23.64 0.09 20.09
CA ALA A 264 23.21 1.30 19.38
C ALA A 264 23.79 1.44 17.95
N ASN A 265 24.95 0.87 17.70
CA ASN A 265 25.67 0.95 16.43
C ASN A 265 25.05 0.11 15.29
N ILE A 266 24.12 -0.79 15.58
CA ILE A 266 23.45 -1.56 14.51
C ILE A 266 22.32 -0.78 13.83
N PHE A 267 21.85 0.32 14.44
CA PHE A 267 20.67 1.04 13.96
C PHE A 267 21.03 2.10 12.93
N ILE A 268 20.25 2.13 11.84
CA ILE A 268 20.47 3.00 10.69
C ILE A 268 19.30 3.95 10.56
N ASN A 269 19.58 5.25 10.48
CA ASN A 269 18.57 6.27 10.23
C ASN A 269 18.23 6.34 8.73
N PHE A 270 17.62 5.30 8.18
CA PHE A 270 17.39 5.18 6.74
C PHE A 270 16.13 5.93 6.27
N ASP A 271 16.27 6.73 5.21
CA ASP A 271 15.13 7.38 4.54
C ASP A 271 14.68 6.56 3.32
N ARG A 272 13.49 5.94 3.41
CA ARG A 272 12.90 5.23 2.27
C ARG A 272 12.52 6.15 1.11
N THR A 273 12.33 7.44 1.37
CA THR A 273 11.70 8.41 0.47
C THR A 273 12.56 9.64 0.20
N PRO A 274 13.83 9.49 -0.25
CA PRO A 274 14.71 10.64 -0.48
C PRO A 274 14.13 11.66 -1.48
N HIS A 275 13.33 11.20 -2.44
CA HIS A 275 12.63 12.04 -3.42
C HIS A 275 11.58 12.98 -2.78
N ILE A 276 10.95 12.58 -1.67
CA ILE A 276 9.96 13.41 -0.95
C ILE A 276 10.69 14.50 -0.15
N ASN A 277 10.24 15.76 -0.27
CA ASN A 277 10.89 16.92 0.35
C ASN A 277 12.38 17.04 0.00
N CYS A 278 12.77 16.58 -1.20
CA CYS A 278 14.16 16.46 -1.64
C CYS A 278 14.93 17.78 -1.55
N VAL A 279 14.30 18.93 -1.86
CA VAL A 279 14.94 20.25 -1.76
C VAL A 279 15.38 20.57 -0.33
N ALA A 280 14.50 20.32 0.66
CA ALA A 280 14.82 20.57 2.06
C ALA A 280 15.93 19.63 2.55
N LYS A 281 15.85 18.34 2.19
CA LYS A 281 16.87 17.33 2.52
C LYS A 281 18.24 17.70 1.93
N TYR A 282 18.25 18.15 0.67
CA TYR A 282 19.46 18.59 -0.01
C TYR A 282 20.06 19.85 0.63
N ASN A 283 19.24 20.85 0.98
CA ASN A 283 19.71 22.05 1.66
C ASN A 283 20.32 21.74 3.05
N ASN A 284 19.69 20.84 3.81
CA ASN A 284 20.24 20.37 5.08
C ASN A 284 21.58 19.64 4.88
N PHE A 285 21.68 18.79 3.85
CA PHE A 285 22.94 18.17 3.47
C PHE A 285 24.03 19.22 3.17
N LEU A 286 23.72 20.25 2.38
CA LEU A 286 24.68 21.30 2.03
C LEU A 286 25.24 22.05 3.24
N GLN A 287 24.45 22.21 4.31
CA GLN A 287 24.89 22.86 5.55
C GLN A 287 25.96 22.05 6.31
N THR A 288 26.01 20.74 6.11
CA THR A 288 26.89 19.83 6.86
C THR A 288 28.11 19.35 6.05
N CYS A 289 28.11 19.55 4.73
CA CYS A 289 29.13 19.02 3.84
C CYS A 289 30.34 19.96 3.68
N SER A 290 31.56 19.40 3.62
CA SER A 290 32.79 20.17 3.47
C SER A 290 33.02 20.72 2.06
N HIS A 291 32.47 20.07 1.03
CA HIS A 291 32.66 20.44 -0.39
C HIS A 291 31.41 21.09 -1.00
N ARG A 292 30.72 21.94 -0.23
CA ARG A 292 29.43 22.55 -0.62
C ARG A 292 29.40 23.13 -2.05
N SER A 293 30.45 23.85 -2.45
CA SER A 293 30.53 24.52 -3.75
C SER A 293 30.41 23.56 -4.93
N ILE A 294 30.91 22.32 -4.82
CA ILE A 294 30.86 21.35 -5.92
C ILE A 294 29.42 20.87 -6.19
N PHE A 295 28.66 20.66 -5.12
CA PHE A 295 27.28 20.20 -5.17
C PHE A 295 26.39 21.32 -5.73
N GLU A 296 26.57 22.56 -5.25
CA GLU A 296 25.85 23.74 -5.76
C GLU A 296 26.14 23.99 -7.25
N GLN A 297 27.41 23.91 -7.67
CA GLN A 297 27.78 24.08 -9.08
C GLN A 297 27.15 23.02 -9.99
N SER A 298 27.12 21.76 -9.57
CA SER A 298 26.48 20.69 -10.35
C SER A 298 24.97 20.86 -10.43
N LEU A 299 24.30 21.28 -9.33
CA LEU A 299 22.87 21.55 -9.34
C LEU A 299 22.52 22.75 -10.23
N GLU A 300 23.34 23.81 -10.20
CA GLU A 300 23.13 24.99 -11.05
C GLU A 300 23.27 24.64 -12.54
N LYS A 301 24.29 23.84 -12.91
CA LYS A 301 24.43 23.33 -14.28
C LYS A 301 23.23 22.51 -14.71
N LEU A 302 22.72 21.63 -13.84
CA LEU A 302 21.51 20.86 -14.12
C LEU A 302 20.29 21.76 -14.31
N ARG A 303 20.14 22.81 -13.51
CA ARG A 303 19.05 23.78 -13.63
C ARG A 303 19.05 24.48 -15.00
N GLN A 304 20.21 24.72 -15.58
CA GLN A 304 20.33 25.30 -16.94
C GLN A 304 19.81 24.34 -18.01
N PHE A 305 20.14 23.04 -17.93
CA PHE A 305 19.59 22.04 -18.85
C PHE A 305 18.06 21.93 -18.75
N TYR A 306 17.53 21.93 -17.52
CA TYR A 306 16.10 21.79 -17.27
C TYR A 306 15.26 23.06 -17.53
N GLN A 307 15.83 24.11 -18.14
CA GLN A 307 15.04 25.16 -18.77
C GLN A 307 14.23 24.63 -19.97
N ASN A 308 14.71 23.57 -20.62
CA ASN A 308 14.02 22.90 -21.73
C ASN A 308 13.90 21.39 -21.49
N PRO A 309 13.08 20.95 -20.51
CA PRO A 309 13.06 19.58 -19.99
C PRO A 309 12.70 18.51 -21.02
N GLU A 310 11.99 18.88 -22.10
CA GLU A 310 11.55 17.97 -23.16
C GLU A 310 12.70 17.37 -23.96
N TYR A 311 13.85 18.05 -24.00
CA TYR A 311 15.03 17.63 -24.77
C TYR A 311 16.10 16.92 -23.93
N ILE A 312 15.89 16.85 -22.61
CA ILE A 312 16.85 16.32 -21.66
C ILE A 312 16.46 14.90 -21.24
N SER A 313 17.43 14.00 -21.30
CA SER A 313 17.31 12.64 -20.80
C SER A 313 18.47 12.27 -19.89
N ILE A 314 18.26 11.28 -19.01
CA ILE A 314 19.30 10.79 -18.08
C ILE A 314 19.56 9.31 -18.36
N CYS A 315 20.82 8.90 -18.48
CA CYS A 315 21.17 7.49 -18.56
C CYS A 315 20.92 6.80 -17.20
N ILE A 316 20.16 5.71 -17.19
CA ILE A 316 19.96 4.84 -16.03
C ILE A 316 20.64 3.50 -16.26
N ASP A 317 21.61 3.19 -15.41
CA ASP A 317 22.55 2.06 -15.58
C ASP A 317 22.77 1.26 -14.29
N GLY A 318 22.01 1.55 -13.22
CA GLY A 318 22.19 0.92 -11.90
C GLY A 318 23.28 1.54 -11.04
N SER A 319 24.09 2.44 -11.59
CA SER A 319 25.20 3.06 -10.87
C SER A 319 24.74 4.09 -9.83
N ILE A 320 25.61 4.30 -8.85
CA ILE A 320 25.45 5.39 -7.87
C ILE A 320 25.38 6.77 -8.56
N GLY A 321 26.12 6.95 -9.65
CA GLY A 321 26.16 8.21 -10.37
C GLY A 321 24.86 8.50 -11.12
N SER A 322 24.27 7.51 -11.82
CA SER A 322 22.95 7.71 -12.45
C SER A 322 21.88 8.04 -11.42
N SER A 323 21.92 7.37 -10.26
CA SER A 323 21.01 7.62 -9.14
C SER A 323 21.13 9.05 -8.60
N ILE A 324 22.36 9.57 -8.46
CA ILE A 324 22.63 10.96 -8.07
C ILE A 324 22.09 11.93 -9.13
N VAL A 325 22.36 11.71 -10.42
CA VAL A 325 21.90 12.62 -11.48
C VAL A 325 20.38 12.67 -11.54
N ILE A 326 19.69 11.52 -11.43
CA ILE A 326 18.22 11.46 -11.33
C ILE A 326 17.72 12.24 -10.12
N HIS A 327 18.35 12.08 -8.96
CA HIS A 327 17.95 12.77 -7.75
C HIS A 327 18.13 14.29 -7.86
N LEU A 328 19.28 14.76 -8.36
CA LEU A 328 19.53 16.18 -8.57
C LEU A 328 18.60 16.79 -9.63
N ALA A 329 18.32 16.05 -10.72
CA ALA A 329 17.32 16.45 -11.70
C ALA A 329 15.91 16.58 -11.08
N HIS A 330 15.55 15.69 -10.15
CA HIS A 330 14.28 15.76 -9.42
C HIS A 330 14.21 16.98 -8.48
N ILE A 331 15.34 17.36 -7.87
CA ILE A 331 15.45 18.61 -7.12
C ILE A 331 15.24 19.81 -8.06
N CYS A 332 15.89 19.84 -9.23
CA CYS A 332 15.69 20.90 -10.23
C CYS A 332 14.23 20.99 -10.67
N LYS A 333 13.59 19.85 -10.96
CA LYS A 333 12.16 19.78 -11.28
C LYS A 333 11.31 20.42 -10.18
N THR A 334 11.56 20.06 -8.93
CA THR A 334 10.81 20.57 -7.78
C THR A 334 11.00 22.08 -7.60
N GLN A 335 12.22 22.61 -7.84
CA GLN A 335 12.53 24.04 -7.73
C GLN A 335 11.99 24.87 -8.90
N LEU A 336 11.96 24.31 -10.11
CA LEU A 336 11.50 24.98 -11.33
C LEU A 336 9.99 24.82 -11.56
N HIS A 337 9.31 23.99 -10.77
CA HIS A 337 7.87 23.76 -10.83
C HIS A 337 7.33 23.35 -12.21
N PHE A 338 8.09 22.57 -12.98
CA PHE A 338 7.57 22.02 -14.25
C PHE A 338 6.91 20.66 -14.04
N ASP A 339 5.79 20.44 -14.74
CA ASP A 339 4.96 19.24 -14.56
C ASP A 339 5.47 18.01 -15.32
N THR A 340 6.25 18.22 -16.39
CA THR A 340 6.76 17.13 -17.22
C THR A 340 7.58 16.12 -16.42
N LYS A 341 7.38 14.82 -16.69
CA LYS A 341 8.14 13.76 -16.02
C LYS A 341 9.59 13.76 -16.51
N LEU A 342 10.52 13.38 -15.63
CA LEU A 342 11.91 13.21 -16.03
C LEU A 342 12.04 12.01 -16.97
N GLN A 343 12.80 12.21 -18.04
CA GLN A 343 13.04 11.20 -19.06
C GLN A 343 14.35 10.47 -18.76
N VAL A 344 14.33 9.14 -18.77
CA VAL A 344 15.51 8.31 -18.62
C VAL A 344 15.68 7.33 -19.77
N VAL A 345 16.93 7.04 -20.13
CA VAL A 345 17.29 6.08 -21.18
C VAL A 345 18.02 4.90 -20.53
N CYS A 346 17.49 3.69 -20.75
CA CYS A 346 18.09 2.45 -20.30
C CYS A 346 18.63 1.69 -21.51
N PHE A 347 19.95 1.53 -21.58
CA PHE A 347 20.60 0.72 -22.62
C PHE A 347 20.65 -0.74 -22.18
N LYS A 348 19.74 -1.56 -22.71
CA LYS A 348 19.71 -3.00 -22.40
C LYS A 348 20.86 -3.72 -23.09
N LYS A 349 21.66 -4.43 -22.31
CA LYS A 349 22.60 -5.44 -22.80
C LYS A 349 21.84 -6.76 -23.00
N LYS A 350 22.32 -7.64 -23.89
CA LYS A 350 21.69 -8.93 -24.23
C LYS A 350 21.34 -9.79 -23.01
N GLU A 351 22.11 -9.68 -21.94
CA GLU A 351 21.83 -10.25 -20.63
C GLU A 351 22.03 -9.14 -19.58
N MET A 352 20.93 -8.65 -19.01
CA MET A 352 20.97 -7.71 -17.89
C MET A 352 20.62 -8.49 -16.62
N PRO A 353 21.44 -8.42 -15.56
CA PRO A 353 21.12 -9.06 -14.29
C PRO A 353 19.75 -8.63 -13.74
N VAL A 354 18.96 -9.59 -13.23
CA VAL A 354 17.59 -9.38 -12.71
C VAL A 354 17.54 -8.28 -11.64
N ASP A 355 18.59 -8.17 -10.83
CA ASP A 355 18.71 -7.16 -9.78
C ASP A 355 18.85 -5.74 -10.32
N ILE A 356 19.40 -5.53 -11.53
CA ILE A 356 19.43 -4.23 -12.20
C ILE A 356 18.04 -3.87 -12.73
N GLU A 357 17.30 -4.83 -13.27
CA GLU A 357 15.92 -4.62 -13.73
C GLU A 357 15.00 -4.20 -12.57
N GLU A 358 15.09 -4.88 -11.42
CA GLU A 358 14.35 -4.52 -10.20
C GLU A 358 14.72 -3.11 -9.70
N PHE A 359 16.01 -2.76 -9.72
CA PHE A 359 16.46 -1.42 -9.34
C PHE A 359 15.90 -0.33 -10.26
N ILE A 360 15.94 -0.56 -11.57
CA ILE A 360 15.40 0.40 -12.54
C ILE A 360 13.91 0.58 -12.28
N LYS A 361 13.16 -0.51 -12.07
CA LYS A 361 11.75 -0.46 -11.71
C LYS A 361 11.51 0.36 -10.43
N GLU A 362 12.29 0.13 -9.37
CA GLU A 362 12.22 0.91 -8.14
C GLU A 362 12.41 2.41 -8.41
N MET A 363 13.43 2.77 -9.19
CA MET A 363 13.72 4.17 -9.52
C MET A 363 12.59 4.82 -10.33
N ILE A 364 11.99 4.09 -11.26
CA ILE A 364 10.87 4.56 -12.08
C ILE A 364 9.68 4.91 -11.20
N ASP A 365 9.28 3.98 -10.33
CA ASP A 365 8.13 4.16 -9.45
C ASP A 365 8.38 5.31 -8.47
N LYS A 366 9.58 5.35 -7.88
CA LYS A 366 9.97 6.29 -6.83
C LYS A 366 10.09 7.74 -7.33
N TYR A 367 10.60 7.96 -8.53
CA TYR A 367 10.77 9.29 -9.11
C TYR A 367 9.73 9.64 -10.18
N ASN A 368 8.77 8.73 -10.45
CA ASN A 368 7.74 8.87 -11.48
C ASN A 368 8.34 9.20 -12.87
N LEU A 369 9.25 8.34 -13.34
CA LEU A 369 10.06 8.54 -14.55
C LEU A 369 9.36 8.06 -15.82
N ILE A 370 9.70 8.67 -16.97
CA ILE A 370 9.45 8.10 -18.30
C ILE A 370 10.71 7.35 -18.74
N VAL A 371 10.57 6.10 -19.18
CA VAL A 371 11.71 5.27 -19.56
C VAL A 371 11.69 4.94 -21.04
N TYR A 372 12.82 5.19 -21.69
CA TYR A 372 13.10 4.76 -23.04
C TYR A 372 14.12 3.63 -22.98
N THR A 373 13.73 2.44 -23.45
CA THR A 373 14.63 1.29 -23.52
C THR A 373 15.27 1.22 -24.90
N VAL A 374 16.59 1.08 -24.94
CA VAL A 374 17.38 0.93 -26.16
C VAL A 374 18.06 -0.44 -26.12
N GLU A 375 17.67 -1.34 -27.01
CA GLU A 375 18.29 -2.66 -27.19
C GLU A 375 19.43 -2.56 -28.22
N ASN A 376 20.45 -3.41 -28.09
CA ASN A 376 21.74 -3.27 -28.79
C ASN A 376 21.59 -3.07 -30.32
N THR A 377 22.46 -2.22 -30.86
CA THR A 377 22.33 -1.40 -32.08
C THR A 377 22.18 -2.16 -33.41
N THR A 378 20.99 -2.13 -34.01
CA THR A 378 20.76 -2.16 -35.49
C THR A 378 19.37 -1.66 -35.91
N ASP A 379 18.44 -1.42 -34.97
CA ASP A 379 17.04 -1.16 -35.32
C ASP A 379 16.73 0.32 -35.62
N SER A 380 16.28 0.59 -36.84
CA SER A 380 15.77 1.91 -37.29
C SER A 380 14.60 2.44 -36.45
N LYS A 381 13.92 1.58 -35.68
CA LYS A 381 12.87 1.95 -34.72
C LYS A 381 13.39 2.70 -33.50
N ILE A 382 14.65 2.47 -33.10
CA ILE A 382 15.30 3.19 -31.98
C ILE A 382 15.38 4.68 -32.31
N ASN A 383 15.68 5.03 -33.57
CA ASN A 383 15.78 6.42 -34.01
C ASN A 383 14.49 7.21 -33.79
N ALA A 384 13.31 6.60 -33.87
CA ALA A 384 12.03 7.33 -33.73
C ALA A 384 11.65 7.63 -32.27
N SER A 385 11.96 6.73 -31.33
CA SER A 385 11.52 6.85 -29.92
C SER A 385 12.35 7.83 -29.10
N ILE A 386 13.59 8.11 -29.53
CA ILE A 386 14.52 9.04 -28.86
C ILE A 386 14.97 10.19 -29.77
N SER A 387 14.42 10.34 -30.99
CA SER A 387 14.81 11.42 -31.93
C SER A 387 14.55 12.82 -31.42
N HIS A 388 13.58 13.00 -30.50
CA HIS A 388 13.32 14.31 -29.91
C HIS A 388 14.36 14.68 -28.85
N LEU A 389 15.12 13.71 -28.31
CA LEU A 389 16.13 13.96 -27.30
C LEU A 389 17.36 14.61 -27.92
N ARG A 390 17.84 15.70 -27.30
CA ARG A 390 19.04 16.43 -27.74
C ARG A 390 20.20 16.26 -26.78
N THR A 391 19.91 16.02 -25.50
CA THR A 391 20.91 15.94 -24.44
C THR A 391 20.74 14.68 -23.61
N LEU A 392 21.85 13.96 -23.40
CA LEU A 392 21.94 12.81 -22.50
C LEU A 392 22.87 13.11 -21.33
N LEU A 393 22.31 13.13 -20.13
CA LEU A 393 23.03 13.28 -18.88
C LEU A 393 23.49 11.92 -18.37
N VAL A 394 24.78 11.79 -18.06
CA VAL A 394 25.39 10.55 -17.56
C VAL A 394 26.05 10.77 -16.20
N GLY A 395 26.05 9.75 -15.34
CA GLY A 395 26.63 9.81 -14.00
C GLY A 395 27.93 9.01 -13.87
N THR A 396 28.98 9.37 -14.60
CA THR A 396 30.26 8.61 -14.60
C THR A 396 31.31 9.23 -13.67
N ILE A 397 32.12 8.40 -13.00
CA ILE A 397 33.09 8.83 -11.95
C ILE A 397 34.56 8.58 -12.39
N GLU A 398 34.82 8.26 -13.65
CA GLU A 398 36.19 7.93 -14.10
C GLU A 398 37.09 9.15 -14.34
N LYS A 399 38.34 9.02 -13.86
CA LYS A 399 39.48 9.88 -14.18
C LYS A 399 40.01 9.49 -15.57
N THR A 400 39.71 10.24 -16.63
CA THR A 400 40.57 10.54 -17.80
C THR A 400 39.73 10.96 -19.01
N GLY A 401 39.88 12.22 -19.44
CA GLY A 401 39.50 12.74 -20.76
C GLY A 401 38.00 12.81 -21.05
N LYS A 402 37.56 13.89 -21.71
CA LYS A 402 36.24 13.95 -22.38
C LYS A 402 36.01 12.78 -23.35
N ASP A 403 37.06 12.03 -23.71
CA ASP A 403 37.06 11.06 -24.80
C ASP A 403 36.60 9.65 -24.38
N LYS A 404 36.79 9.20 -23.13
CA LYS A 404 36.38 7.83 -22.72
C LYS A 404 34.88 7.65 -22.48
N VAL A 405 34.20 8.66 -21.95
CA VAL A 405 32.73 8.65 -21.82
C VAL A 405 32.09 8.69 -23.21
N ASN A 406 32.68 9.44 -24.14
CA ASN A 406 32.26 9.43 -25.54
C ASN A 406 32.45 8.05 -26.19
N LEU A 407 33.58 7.36 -25.98
CA LEU A 407 33.87 6.05 -26.59
C LEU A 407 32.82 4.94 -26.29
N ASN A 408 32.26 4.88 -25.07
CA ASN A 408 31.24 3.87 -24.72
C ASN A 408 29.86 4.15 -25.33
N TYR A 409 29.61 5.40 -25.73
CA TYR A 409 28.36 5.87 -26.33
C TYR A 409 28.56 6.39 -27.77
N GLU A 410 29.75 6.19 -28.34
CA GLU A 410 30.16 6.70 -29.65
C GLU A 410 29.38 6.00 -30.77
N SER A 411 28.93 4.76 -30.54
CA SER A 411 28.01 4.04 -31.42
C SER A 411 26.67 4.78 -31.62
N LEU A 412 26.29 5.69 -30.71
CA LEU A 412 25.10 6.55 -30.87
C LEU A 412 25.37 7.74 -31.80
N LYS A 413 26.63 8.21 -31.93
CA LYS A 413 27.00 9.27 -32.89
C LYS A 413 27.00 8.77 -34.33
N TYR A 414 27.34 7.49 -34.55
CA TYR A 414 27.38 6.87 -35.88
C TYR A 414 25.99 6.64 -36.51
N ASN A 415 24.90 6.74 -35.73
CA ASN A 415 23.52 6.45 -36.19
C ASN A 415 22.66 7.69 -36.48
N HIS A 416 23.27 8.86 -36.75
CA HIS A 416 22.58 10.14 -37.06
C HIS A 416 21.74 10.77 -35.93
N ILE A 417 21.92 10.35 -34.68
CA ILE A 417 21.30 11.03 -33.53
C ILE A 417 22.25 12.14 -33.06
N ASN A 418 21.82 13.40 -33.18
CA ASN A 418 22.59 14.57 -32.73
C ASN A 418 22.50 14.74 -31.20
N LEU A 419 22.83 13.69 -30.45
CA LEU A 419 22.71 13.61 -29.00
C LEU A 419 24.00 14.10 -28.33
N GLU A 420 23.92 15.20 -27.60
CA GLU A 420 25.04 15.72 -26.82
C GLU A 420 25.11 15.04 -25.45
N ILE A 421 26.28 14.48 -25.11
CA ILE A 421 26.48 13.76 -23.85
C ILE A 421 27.17 14.69 -22.84
N TYR A 422 26.56 14.83 -21.66
CA TYR A 422 27.10 15.64 -20.58
C TYR A 422 27.16 14.85 -19.27
N ASN A 423 28.25 15.04 -18.52
CA ASN A 423 28.41 14.47 -17.19
C ASN A 423 28.35 15.57 -16.12
N PRO A 424 27.21 15.73 -15.40
CA PRO A 424 27.08 16.71 -14.32
C PRO A 424 28.02 16.48 -13.13
N LEU A 425 28.56 15.25 -13.01
CA LEU A 425 29.44 14.81 -11.92
C LEU A 425 30.93 14.84 -12.29
N ASN A 426 31.31 15.39 -13.45
CA ASN A 426 32.67 15.32 -13.99
C ASN A 426 33.78 15.82 -13.05
N ASN A 427 33.47 16.75 -12.15
CA ASN A 427 34.45 17.31 -11.21
C ASN A 427 34.42 16.60 -9.85
N TRP A 428 33.48 15.67 -9.63
CA TRP A 428 33.30 15.02 -8.33
C TRP A 428 34.35 13.95 -8.09
N THR A 429 34.85 13.89 -6.87
CA THR A 429 35.65 12.76 -6.41
C THR A 429 34.75 11.58 -6.05
N LYS A 430 35.33 10.37 -5.96
CA LYS A 430 34.63 9.20 -5.39
C LYS A 430 34.07 9.49 -3.98
N LYS A 431 34.77 10.33 -3.20
CA LYS A 431 34.34 10.74 -1.87
C LYS A 431 33.08 11.61 -1.93
N ASP A 432 32.99 12.54 -2.88
CA ASP A 432 31.81 13.42 -3.02
C ASP A 432 30.56 12.64 -3.39
N VAL A 433 30.70 11.72 -4.36
CA VAL A 433 29.63 10.79 -4.77
C VAL A 433 29.13 10.01 -3.56
N TRP A 434 30.06 9.37 -2.84
CA TRP A 434 29.72 8.56 -1.67
C TRP A 434 29.06 9.41 -0.58
N THR A 435 29.59 10.60 -0.33
CA THR A 435 29.11 11.53 0.72
C THR A 435 27.65 11.92 0.45
N LEU A 436 27.32 12.34 -0.77
CA LEU A 436 25.94 12.72 -1.09
C LEU A 436 24.99 11.52 -1.10
N ALA A 437 25.36 10.43 -1.77
CA ALA A 437 24.49 9.26 -1.88
C ALA A 437 24.21 8.62 -0.51
N SER A 438 25.21 8.54 0.38
CA SER A 438 25.02 8.00 1.72
C SER A 438 24.23 8.95 2.64
N SER A 439 24.47 10.25 2.56
CA SER A 439 23.75 11.24 3.38
C SER A 439 22.27 11.36 3.02
N LEU A 440 21.93 11.10 1.76
CA LEU A 440 20.56 11.15 1.26
C LEU A 440 19.94 9.76 1.04
N TYR A 441 20.61 8.68 1.45
CA TYR A 441 20.11 7.30 1.27
C TYR A 441 19.63 6.99 -0.15
N LEU A 442 20.37 7.46 -1.16
CA LEU A 442 20.00 7.24 -2.54
C LEU A 442 20.15 5.76 -2.91
N PRO A 443 19.17 5.16 -3.60
CA PRO A 443 19.29 3.77 -4.01
C PRO A 443 20.40 3.65 -5.07
N TYR A 444 21.21 2.59 -5.03
CA TYR A 444 22.15 2.21 -6.10
C TYR A 444 22.57 0.75 -5.92
N LYS A 445 23.13 0.15 -6.97
CA LYS A 445 23.66 -1.22 -6.93
C LYS A 445 25.18 -1.25 -6.78
N LEU A 446 25.67 -2.28 -6.09
CA LEU A 446 27.09 -2.62 -6.05
C LEU A 446 27.46 -3.29 -7.37
N PRO A 447 28.61 -2.96 -7.99
CA PRO A 447 29.21 -3.90 -8.93
C PRO A 447 29.52 -5.19 -8.15
N ILE A 448 29.02 -6.32 -8.65
CA ILE A 448 29.32 -7.66 -8.12
C ILE A 448 30.83 -7.92 -8.22
#